data_AF-A0A6G0IDF8-F1
#
_entry.id   AF-A0A6G0IDF8-F1
#
_cell.length_a   1.000
_cell.length_b   1.000
_cell.length_c   1.000
_cell.angle_alpha   90.00
_cell.angle_beta   90.00
_cell.angle_gamma   90.00
#
_symmetry.space_group_name_H-M   'P 1'
#
loop_
_entity.id
_entity.type
_entity.pdbx_description
1 polymer ?
#
loop_
_entity_poly.entity_id
_entity_poly.type
_entity_poly.pdbx_seq_one_letter_code
_entity_poly.pdbx_strand_id
1 'polypeptide(L)'
;MADVVLRRIRRRCTAIERAYRQGSAGQREAHAIDISIANLRRVEDTFSAEAMRDLVQSLTDLRSVITEPLASNARAGFHAAPRLRSGRPGRPALDVSREQLELLLTSGFTVRAMARMLGCSSSYLHKKMKSIQISARKRFTPISDANLEEHVRRLHNQFPRSGSEMMRAYLHAEGIVVQRRRVRETLNRIDPAAAAQRWSQTVARRMYHVPFPNSLWHIDGHMRLIRWGFVTHAGIDGNTRLITYINCSTNNKALTVLSYFVRATCRDKEATLQVVQYTIKG
;
A
#
# COMPACT_ATOMS: atom_id res chain seq x y z
N MET A 1 7.56 -7.09 -38.90
CA MET A 1 8.59 -6.78 -37.87
C MET A 1 8.22 -5.54 -37.06
N ALA A 2 7.89 -4.42 -37.72
CA ALA A 2 7.49 -3.16 -37.09
C ALA A 2 6.34 -3.29 -36.06
N ASP A 3 5.27 -4.01 -36.40
CA ASP A 3 4.11 -4.21 -35.51
C ASP A 3 4.48 -4.93 -34.18
N VAL A 4 5.41 -5.88 -34.23
CA VAL A 4 5.92 -6.57 -33.03
C VAL A 4 6.72 -5.61 -32.14
N VAL A 5 7.53 -4.73 -32.76
CA VAL A 5 8.31 -3.69 -32.07
C VAL A 5 7.36 -2.69 -31.39
N LEU A 6 6.36 -2.17 -32.11
CA LEU A 6 5.38 -1.23 -31.58
C LEU A 6 4.56 -1.85 -30.43
N ARG A 7 4.11 -3.10 -30.56
CA ARG A 7 3.37 -3.80 -29.48
C ARG A 7 4.22 -3.93 -28.22
N ARG A 8 5.53 -4.17 -28.38
CA ARG A 8 6.48 -4.28 -27.25
C ARG A 8 6.79 -2.93 -26.61
N ILE A 9 6.92 -1.88 -27.41
CA ILE A 9 7.07 -0.49 -26.94
C ILE A 9 5.81 -0.07 -26.16
N ARG A 10 4.62 -0.30 -26.71
CA ARG A 10 3.34 0.01 -26.02
C ARG A 10 3.22 -0.69 -24.67
N ARG A 11 3.58 -1.98 -24.57
CA ARG A 11 3.62 -2.72 -23.30
C ARG A 11 4.63 -2.16 -22.30
N ARG A 12 5.75 -1.61 -22.77
CA ARG A 12 6.73 -0.95 -21.91
C ARG A 12 6.21 0.41 -21.43
N CYS A 13 5.59 1.20 -22.30
CA CYS A 13 4.98 2.47 -21.93
C CYS A 13 3.91 2.28 -20.84
N THR A 14 3.05 1.26 -20.94
CA THR A 14 2.06 0.99 -19.88
C THR A 14 2.69 0.55 -18.56
N ALA A 15 3.80 -0.21 -18.60
CA ALA A 15 4.55 -0.56 -17.39
C ALA A 15 5.23 0.65 -16.75
N ILE A 16 5.77 1.56 -17.58
CA ILE A 16 6.40 2.82 -17.14
C ILE A 16 5.36 3.75 -16.54
N GLU A 17 4.19 3.92 -17.18
CA GLU A 17 3.07 4.70 -16.66
C GLU A 17 2.61 4.17 -15.30
N ARG A 18 2.53 2.84 -15.15
CA ARG A 18 2.20 2.20 -13.87
C ARG A 18 3.26 2.49 -12.80
N ALA A 19 4.55 2.39 -13.14
CA ALA A 19 5.65 2.69 -12.23
C ALA A 19 5.65 4.19 -11.83
N TYR A 20 5.35 5.08 -12.78
CA TYR A 20 5.25 6.51 -12.55
C TYR A 20 4.10 6.86 -11.60
N ARG A 21 2.90 6.31 -11.84
CA ARG A 21 1.74 6.48 -10.92
C ARG A 21 2.00 5.95 -9.52
N GLN A 22 2.82 4.91 -9.41
CA GLN A 22 3.23 4.30 -8.14
C GLN A 22 4.40 5.03 -7.45
N GLY A 23 4.99 6.04 -8.09
CA GLY A 23 6.16 6.76 -7.58
C GLY A 23 7.44 5.91 -7.54
N SER A 24 7.50 4.83 -8.33
CA SER A 24 8.66 3.93 -8.39
C SER A 24 9.42 4.03 -9.71
N ALA A 25 9.02 4.92 -10.63
CA ALA A 25 9.73 5.17 -11.87
C ALA A 25 11.05 5.88 -11.61
N GLY A 26 12.11 5.46 -12.28
CA GLY A 26 13.41 6.12 -12.23
C GLY A 26 14.36 5.60 -13.29
N GLN A 27 15.63 5.39 -12.92
CA GLN A 27 16.70 4.99 -13.84
C GLN A 27 16.40 3.71 -14.63
N ARG A 28 15.66 2.75 -14.06
CA ARG A 28 15.29 1.50 -14.74
C ARG A 28 14.31 1.76 -15.88
N GLU A 29 13.30 2.61 -15.64
CA GLU A 29 12.27 2.98 -16.60
C GLU A 29 12.86 3.90 -17.68
N ALA A 30 13.73 4.84 -17.32
CA ALA A 30 14.48 5.66 -18.27
C ALA A 30 15.32 4.79 -19.23
N HIS A 31 16.05 3.79 -18.71
CA HIS A 31 16.79 2.84 -19.53
C HIS A 31 15.88 1.98 -20.43
N ALA A 32 14.68 1.64 -19.95
CA ALA A 32 13.70 0.92 -20.77
C ALA A 32 13.15 1.77 -21.92
N ILE A 33 13.09 3.11 -21.76
CA ILE A 33 12.76 4.07 -22.82
C ILE A 33 13.91 4.18 -23.81
N ASP A 34 15.15 4.29 -23.36
CA ASP A 34 16.33 4.34 -24.25
C ASP A 34 16.39 3.10 -25.16
N ILE A 35 16.13 1.91 -24.60
CA ILE A 35 16.03 0.67 -25.38
C ILE A 35 14.83 0.72 -26.35
N SER A 36 13.72 1.35 -25.97
CA SER A 36 12.54 1.50 -26.85
C SER A 36 12.85 2.41 -28.04
N ILE A 37 13.52 3.54 -27.82
CA ILE A 37 14.00 4.46 -28.88
C ILE A 37 14.97 3.73 -29.81
N ALA A 38 15.96 3.02 -29.26
CA ALA A 38 16.92 2.27 -30.06
C ALA A 38 16.27 1.17 -30.92
N ASN A 39 15.23 0.51 -30.42
CA ASN A 39 14.48 -0.48 -31.21
C ASN A 39 13.54 0.15 -32.24
N LEU A 40 13.01 1.35 -31.96
CA LEU A 40 12.17 2.08 -32.90
C LEU A 40 12.98 2.53 -34.13
N ARG A 41 14.22 3.01 -33.92
CA ARG A 41 15.14 3.36 -35.01
C ARG A 41 15.54 2.18 -35.91
N ARG A 42 15.43 0.94 -35.43
CA ARG A 42 15.70 -0.28 -36.24
C ARG A 42 14.60 -0.60 -37.25
N VAL A 43 13.46 0.07 -37.14
CA VAL A 43 12.32 -0.09 -38.06
C VAL A 43 11.97 1.25 -38.71
N GLU A 44 12.96 2.15 -38.84
CA GLU A 44 12.78 3.51 -39.35
C GLU A 44 12.17 3.55 -40.76
N ASP A 45 12.62 2.64 -41.63
CA ASP A 45 12.16 2.54 -43.03
C ASP A 45 10.69 2.11 -43.19
N THR A 46 10.02 1.73 -42.09
CA THR A 46 8.62 1.29 -42.13
C THR A 46 7.61 2.37 -41.75
N PHE A 47 8.07 3.57 -41.40
CA PHE A 47 7.23 4.70 -41.00
C PHE A 47 7.51 5.93 -41.86
N SER A 48 6.54 6.85 -41.93
CA SER A 48 6.84 8.18 -42.47
C SER A 48 7.86 8.89 -41.56
N ALA A 49 8.71 9.72 -42.17
CA ALA A 49 9.72 10.47 -41.43
C ALA A 49 9.09 11.35 -40.33
N GLU A 50 7.87 11.84 -40.55
CA GLU A 50 7.09 12.60 -39.56
C GLU A 50 6.65 11.73 -38.38
N ALA A 51 6.02 10.58 -38.64
CA ALA A 51 5.57 9.67 -37.58
C ALA A 51 6.75 9.13 -36.75
N MET A 52 7.90 8.89 -37.37
CA MET A 52 9.12 8.48 -36.66
C MET A 52 9.62 9.57 -35.71
N ARG A 53 9.66 10.83 -36.18
CA ARG A 53 10.05 11.97 -35.34
C ARG A 53 9.12 12.14 -34.15
N ASP A 54 7.80 12.08 -34.36
CA ASP A 54 6.81 12.25 -33.29
C ASP A 54 6.92 11.17 -32.21
N LEU A 55 7.13 9.92 -32.61
CA LEU A 55 7.28 8.80 -31.68
C LEU A 55 8.59 8.89 -30.89
N VAL A 56 9.70 9.24 -31.55
CA VAL A 56 10.99 9.44 -30.87
C VAL A 56 10.91 10.63 -29.92
N GLN A 57 10.28 11.72 -30.33
CA GLN A 57 10.09 12.91 -29.48
C GLN A 57 9.22 12.57 -28.27
N SER A 58 8.08 11.91 -28.46
CA SER A 58 7.18 11.49 -27.37
C SER A 58 7.89 10.60 -26.33
N LEU A 59 8.74 9.67 -26.78
CA LEU A 59 9.54 8.83 -25.89
C LEU A 59 10.63 9.64 -25.17
N THR A 60 11.22 10.61 -25.85
CA THR A 60 12.23 11.52 -25.27
C THR A 60 11.62 12.44 -24.22
N ASP A 61 10.41 12.96 -24.47
CA ASP A 61 9.66 13.77 -23.51
C ASP A 61 9.27 12.93 -22.29
N LEU A 62 8.78 11.70 -22.50
CA LEU A 62 8.49 10.77 -21.41
C LEU A 62 9.75 10.48 -20.56
N ARG A 63 10.91 10.34 -21.20
CA ARG A 63 12.19 10.18 -20.50
C ARG A 63 12.49 11.41 -19.65
N SER A 64 12.33 12.62 -20.20
CA SER A 64 12.55 13.87 -19.47
C SER A 64 11.66 13.95 -18.22
N VAL A 65 10.37 13.61 -18.33
CA VAL A 65 9.42 13.58 -17.20
C VAL A 65 9.82 12.60 -16.11
N ILE A 66 10.48 11.49 -16.45
CA ILE A 66 10.95 10.47 -15.49
C ILE A 66 12.31 10.84 -14.88
N THR A 67 13.13 11.61 -15.60
CA THR A 67 14.47 12.01 -15.17
C THR A 67 14.54 13.39 -14.54
N GLU A 68 13.52 14.24 -14.71
CA GLU A 68 13.38 15.52 -14.02
C GLU A 68 13.55 15.28 -12.51
N PRO A 69 14.43 16.04 -11.83
CA PRO A 69 14.51 15.99 -10.39
C PRO A 69 13.13 16.39 -9.86
N LEU A 70 12.41 15.44 -9.26
CA LEU A 70 11.19 15.69 -8.50
C LEU A 70 11.52 16.62 -7.32
N ALA A 71 11.72 17.90 -7.59
CA ALA A 71 11.55 18.95 -6.61
C ALA A 71 10.08 18.90 -6.20
N SER A 72 9.85 18.64 -4.91
CA SER A 72 8.52 18.70 -4.27
C SER A 72 7.51 17.59 -4.59
N ASN A 73 7.90 16.32 -4.51
CA ASN A 73 6.92 15.28 -4.19
C ASN A 73 7.32 14.49 -2.94
N ALA A 74 6.81 14.98 -1.81
CA ALA A 74 6.76 14.32 -0.51
C ALA A 74 5.87 13.06 -0.54
N ARG A 75 6.26 12.09 -1.37
CA ARG A 75 6.00 10.67 -1.14
C ARG A 75 7.35 10.07 -0.79
N ALA A 76 7.64 10.04 0.51
CA ALA A 76 8.65 9.16 1.07
C ALA A 76 8.19 7.70 0.85
N GLY A 77 8.22 7.23 -0.40
CA GLY A 77 8.65 5.86 -0.63
C GLY A 77 10.03 5.80 0.01
N PHE A 78 10.21 4.93 1.00
CA PHE A 78 11.50 4.74 1.67
C PHE A 78 12.58 4.72 0.59
N HIS A 79 13.37 5.79 0.49
CA HIS A 79 14.36 5.90 -0.55
C HIS A 79 15.29 4.70 -0.38
N ALA A 80 15.51 3.94 -1.47
CA ALA A 80 16.53 2.91 -1.47
C ALA A 80 17.82 3.56 -0.96
N ALA A 81 18.48 2.92 0.00
CA ALA A 81 19.65 3.46 0.65
C ALA A 81 20.65 3.95 -0.42
N PRO A 82 21.17 5.20 -0.32
CA PRO A 82 22.06 5.76 -1.34
C PRO A 82 23.27 4.85 -1.55
N ARG A 83 23.89 4.88 -2.73
CA ARG A 83 25.05 4.02 -3.00
C ARG A 83 26.36 4.80 -2.84
N LEU A 84 27.27 4.30 -2.02
CA LEU A 84 28.63 4.81 -1.87
C LEU A 84 29.46 4.45 -3.11
N ARG A 85 29.91 5.46 -3.86
CA ARG A 85 30.84 5.31 -4.98
C ARG A 85 32.28 5.39 -4.44
N SER A 86 32.96 4.25 -4.35
CA SER A 86 34.33 4.14 -3.85
C SER A 86 35.41 4.36 -4.91
N GLY A 87 35.03 4.56 -6.19
CA GLY A 87 35.97 4.64 -7.32
C GLY A 87 36.66 3.33 -7.68
N ARG A 88 36.40 2.25 -6.94
CA ARG A 88 36.98 0.92 -7.18
C ARG A 88 36.07 0.05 -8.05
N PRO A 89 36.62 -0.90 -8.85
CA PRO A 89 35.82 -1.87 -9.59
C PRO A 89 34.90 -2.68 -8.66
N GLY A 90 33.65 -2.88 -9.07
CA GLY A 90 32.66 -3.68 -8.34
C GLY A 90 31.33 -2.97 -8.09
N ARG A 91 30.37 -3.67 -7.47
CA ARG A 91 29.04 -3.13 -7.16
C ARG A 91 29.13 -2.09 -6.02
N PRO A 92 28.66 -0.85 -6.20
CA PRO A 92 28.65 0.17 -5.16
C PRO A 92 27.88 -0.27 -3.90
N ALA A 93 28.48 -0.06 -2.73
CA ALA A 93 27.91 -0.40 -1.44
C ALA A 93 26.69 0.49 -1.13
N LEU A 94 25.71 -0.04 -0.41
CA LEU A 94 24.59 0.78 0.09
C LEU A 94 25.01 1.51 1.37
N ASP A 95 24.63 2.78 1.44
CA ASP A 95 24.76 3.67 2.57
C ASP A 95 23.54 3.51 3.47
N VAL A 96 23.62 2.50 4.33
CA VAL A 96 22.62 2.21 5.35
C VAL A 96 23.20 2.61 6.69
N SER A 97 22.65 3.65 7.31
CA SER A 97 23.10 4.16 8.60
C SER A 97 22.61 3.28 9.76
N ARG A 98 23.24 3.43 10.94
CA ARG A 98 22.81 2.75 12.17
C ARG A 98 21.41 3.23 12.58
N GLU A 99 21.22 4.54 12.57
CA GLU A 99 20.02 5.24 13.01
C GLU A 99 18.82 4.85 12.16
N GLN A 100 19.00 4.71 10.84
CA GLN A 100 17.96 4.22 9.94
C GLN A 100 17.51 2.79 10.30
N LEU A 101 18.45 1.91 10.63
CA LEU A 101 18.13 0.52 11.02
C LEU A 101 17.42 0.47 12.38
N GLU A 102 17.89 1.27 13.34
CA GLU A 102 17.28 1.38 14.67
C GLU A 102 15.86 1.96 14.60
N LEU A 103 15.65 3.00 13.80
CA LEU A 103 14.34 3.58 13.54
C LEU A 103 13.37 2.55 12.94
N LEU A 104 13.80 1.83 11.90
CA LEU A 104 12.97 0.83 11.23
C LEU A 104 12.64 -0.36 12.15
N LEU A 105 13.59 -0.77 13.00
CA LEU A 105 13.36 -1.81 14.00
C LEU A 105 12.38 -1.36 15.09
N THR A 106 12.54 -0.13 15.58
CA THR A 106 11.65 0.48 16.59
C THR A 106 10.24 0.67 16.03
N SER A 107 10.13 0.99 14.74
CA SER A 107 8.87 1.04 14.00
C SER A 107 8.22 -0.34 13.79
N GLY A 108 8.85 -1.42 14.25
CA GLY A 108 8.30 -2.78 14.23
C GLY A 108 8.45 -3.52 12.91
N PHE A 109 9.24 -3.01 11.95
CA PHE A 109 9.43 -3.69 10.67
C PHE A 109 10.28 -4.96 10.83
N THR A 110 9.90 -6.01 10.10
CA THR A 110 10.73 -7.22 9.98
C THR A 110 11.95 -6.92 9.11
N VAL A 111 13.04 -7.66 9.31
CA VAL A 111 14.25 -7.46 8.49
C VAL A 111 13.98 -7.67 6.99
N ARG A 112 13.07 -8.57 6.64
CA ARG A 112 12.62 -8.76 5.26
C ARG A 112 11.84 -7.55 4.71
N ALA A 113 11.05 -6.89 5.55
CA ALA A 113 10.35 -5.65 5.18
C ALA A 113 11.35 -4.50 5.04
N MET A 114 12.27 -4.36 5.99
CA MET A 114 13.36 -3.38 5.93
C MET A 114 14.20 -3.54 4.67
N ALA A 115 14.56 -4.77 4.29
CA ALA A 115 15.33 -5.03 3.08
C ALA A 115 14.60 -4.57 1.80
N ARG A 116 13.28 -4.80 1.73
CA ARG A 116 12.45 -4.26 0.64
C ARG A 116 12.40 -2.74 0.65
N MET A 117 12.26 -2.12 1.82
CA MET A 117 12.25 -0.66 1.98
C MET A 117 13.57 -0.02 1.58
N LEU A 118 14.69 -0.65 1.93
CA LEU A 118 16.04 -0.14 1.65
C LEU A 118 16.55 -0.54 0.25
N GLY A 119 15.76 -1.28 -0.54
CA GLY A 119 16.15 -1.72 -1.89
C GLY A 119 17.29 -2.73 -1.92
N CYS A 120 17.42 -3.58 -0.90
CA CYS A 120 18.50 -4.55 -0.76
C CYS A 120 18.00 -5.99 -0.52
N SER A 121 18.90 -6.97 -0.60
CA SER A 121 18.56 -8.35 -0.21
C SER A 121 18.52 -8.49 1.31
N SER A 122 17.68 -9.39 1.83
CA SER A 122 17.64 -9.70 3.27
C SER A 122 19.01 -10.19 3.78
N SER A 123 19.74 -10.95 2.96
CA SER A 123 21.08 -11.44 3.30
C SER A 123 22.09 -10.31 3.47
N TYR A 124 22.06 -9.31 2.58
CA TYR A 124 22.88 -8.11 2.72
C TYR A 124 22.54 -7.39 4.02
N LEU A 125 21.25 -7.21 4.30
CA LEU A 125 20.81 -6.50 5.50
C LEU A 125 21.20 -7.22 6.79
N HIS A 126 21.06 -8.56 6.86
CA HIS A 126 21.58 -9.36 7.97
C HIS A 126 23.08 -9.18 8.17
N LYS A 127 23.87 -9.18 7.08
CA LYS A 127 25.32 -8.99 7.15
C LYS A 127 25.67 -7.57 7.63
N LYS A 128 24.99 -6.54 7.13
CA LYS A 128 25.18 -5.14 7.52
C LYS A 128 24.80 -4.91 8.99
N MET A 129 23.65 -5.43 9.43
CA MET A 129 23.22 -5.40 10.83
C MET A 129 24.25 -6.09 11.74
N LYS A 130 24.79 -7.26 11.35
CA LYS A 130 25.85 -7.95 12.09
C LYS A 130 27.13 -7.11 12.18
N SER A 131 27.55 -6.47 11.08
CA SER A 131 28.75 -5.62 11.07
C SER A 131 28.64 -4.39 11.96
N ILE A 132 27.41 -3.88 12.16
CA ILE A 132 27.13 -2.72 13.03
C ILE A 132 26.63 -3.20 14.42
N GLN A 133 26.64 -4.50 14.69
CA GLN A 133 26.20 -5.10 15.97
C GLN A 133 24.74 -4.76 16.37
N ILE A 134 23.87 -4.53 15.39
CA ILE A 134 22.43 -4.31 15.59
C ILE A 134 21.73 -5.66 15.50
N SER A 135 20.87 -5.96 16.46
CA SER A 135 20.10 -7.20 16.50
C SER A 135 18.61 -6.94 16.48
N ALA A 136 17.90 -7.59 15.56
CA ALA A 136 16.44 -7.55 15.55
C ALA A 136 15.80 -8.19 16.80
N ARG A 137 16.57 -8.94 17.61
CA ARG A 137 16.10 -9.44 18.92
C ARG A 137 16.14 -8.36 20.00
N LYS A 138 17.06 -7.39 19.91
CA LYS A 138 17.15 -6.27 20.87
C LYS A 138 15.96 -5.30 20.81
N ARG A 139 15.07 -5.44 19.82
CA ARG A 139 13.83 -4.66 19.75
C ARG A 139 12.82 -5.02 20.85
N PHE A 140 12.96 -6.19 21.46
CA PHE A 140 12.08 -6.61 22.55
C PHE A 140 12.72 -6.23 23.88
N THR A 141 11.91 -5.69 24.79
CA THR A 141 12.32 -5.41 26.15
C THR A 141 12.73 -6.71 26.84
N PRO A 142 13.93 -6.79 27.44
CA PRO A 142 14.35 -7.95 28.20
C PRO A 142 13.55 -7.99 29.51
N ILE A 143 12.42 -8.70 29.48
CA ILE A 143 11.50 -8.85 30.61
C ILE A 143 11.23 -10.34 30.86
N SER A 144 11.27 -10.76 32.13
CA SER A 144 10.91 -12.12 32.56
C SER A 144 9.43 -12.40 32.32
N ASP A 145 9.04 -13.67 32.23
CA ASP A 145 7.62 -14.01 32.10
C ASP A 145 6.81 -13.64 33.35
N ALA A 146 7.43 -13.66 34.54
CA ALA A 146 6.79 -13.27 35.80
C ALA A 146 6.48 -11.76 35.82
N ASN A 147 7.47 -10.91 35.50
CA ASN A 147 7.25 -9.46 35.47
C ASN A 147 6.25 -9.10 34.37
N LEU A 148 6.34 -9.74 33.19
CA LEU A 148 5.36 -9.52 32.13
C LEU A 148 3.94 -9.87 32.59
N GLU A 149 3.77 -10.96 33.34
CA GLU A 149 2.47 -11.33 33.91
C GLU A 149 1.94 -10.29 34.88
N GLU A 150 2.79 -9.72 35.74
CA GLU A 150 2.42 -8.64 36.65
C GLU A 150 1.89 -7.41 35.89
N HIS A 151 2.62 -6.94 34.87
CA HIS A 151 2.19 -5.82 34.02
C HIS A 151 0.85 -6.12 33.32
N VAL A 152 0.72 -7.31 32.72
CA VAL A 152 -0.50 -7.71 32.02
C VAL A 152 -1.67 -7.85 32.99
N ARG A 153 -1.46 -8.38 34.20
CA ARG A 153 -2.49 -8.53 35.23
C ARG A 153 -3.00 -7.18 35.70
N ARG A 154 -2.09 -6.23 35.98
CA ARG A 154 -2.48 -4.85 36.32
C ARG A 154 -3.31 -4.20 35.22
N LEU A 155 -2.85 -4.28 33.96
CA LEU A 155 -3.55 -3.70 32.82
C LEU A 155 -4.89 -4.42 32.53
N HIS A 156 -4.97 -5.73 32.73
CA HIS A 156 -6.21 -6.49 32.59
C HIS A 156 -7.24 -6.09 33.65
N ASN A 157 -6.80 -5.86 34.89
CA ASN A 157 -7.69 -5.36 35.95
C ASN A 157 -8.24 -3.96 35.63
N GLN A 158 -7.43 -3.09 35.00
CA GLN A 158 -7.89 -1.77 34.56
C GLN A 158 -8.80 -1.85 33.33
N PHE A 159 -8.52 -2.77 32.41
CA PHE A 159 -9.21 -2.88 31.12
C PHE A 159 -9.64 -4.32 30.78
N PRO A 160 -10.60 -4.92 31.53
CA PRO A 160 -10.87 -6.36 31.53
C PRO A 160 -11.38 -6.94 30.20
N ARG A 161 -11.96 -6.09 29.33
CA ARG A 161 -12.45 -6.52 28.00
C ARG A 161 -11.36 -6.49 26.92
N SER A 162 -10.15 -6.03 27.25
CA SER A 162 -9.09 -5.81 26.27
C SER A 162 -8.51 -7.12 25.74
N GLY A 163 -8.50 -7.27 24.42
CA GLY A 163 -7.84 -8.38 23.74
C GLY A 163 -6.30 -8.25 23.74
N SER A 164 -5.61 -9.30 23.32
CA SER A 164 -4.14 -9.35 23.25
C SER A 164 -3.49 -8.23 22.42
N GLU A 165 -4.19 -7.70 21.42
CA GLU A 165 -3.70 -6.56 20.63
C GLU A 165 -3.71 -5.25 21.41
N MET A 166 -4.81 -4.96 22.08
CA MET A 166 -4.92 -3.79 22.94
C MET A 166 -3.95 -3.90 24.12
N MET A 167 -3.83 -5.08 24.71
CA MET A 167 -2.87 -5.31 25.78
C MET A 167 -1.43 -5.05 25.34
N ARG A 168 -1.05 -5.48 24.13
CA ARG A 168 0.26 -5.15 23.56
C ARG A 168 0.41 -3.64 23.33
N ALA A 169 -0.64 -2.94 22.92
CA ALA A 169 -0.61 -1.49 22.74
C ALA A 169 -0.40 -0.76 24.08
N TYR A 170 -1.06 -1.18 25.15
CA TYR A 170 -0.84 -0.63 26.50
C TYR A 170 0.58 -0.87 26.99
N LEU A 171 1.09 -2.09 26.87
CA LEU A 171 2.49 -2.39 27.19
C LEU A 171 3.46 -1.53 26.38
N HIS A 172 3.19 -1.31 25.09
CA HIS A 172 4.00 -0.44 24.26
C HIS A 172 3.94 1.03 24.70
N ALA A 173 2.79 1.50 25.18
CA ALA A 173 2.66 2.85 25.75
C ALA A 173 3.48 3.00 27.05
N GLU A 174 3.68 1.90 27.79
CA GLU A 174 4.57 1.82 28.96
C GLU A 174 6.05 1.56 28.59
N GLY A 175 6.41 1.57 27.29
CA GLY A 175 7.77 1.32 26.82
C GLY A 175 8.18 -0.17 26.82
N ILE A 176 7.23 -1.08 27.04
CA ILE A 176 7.45 -2.53 27.07
C ILE A 176 7.08 -3.14 25.73
N VAL A 177 8.10 -3.51 24.96
CA VAL A 177 7.92 -4.15 23.65
C VAL A 177 8.13 -5.66 23.78
N VAL A 178 7.07 -6.43 23.61
CA VAL A 178 7.09 -7.90 23.77
C VAL A 178 6.46 -8.61 22.57
N GLN A 179 6.81 -9.90 22.40
CA GLN A 179 6.26 -10.73 21.34
C GLN A 179 4.74 -10.89 21.52
N ARG A 180 3.98 -10.81 20.42
CA ARG A 180 2.53 -11.07 20.40
C ARG A 180 2.15 -12.39 21.06
N ARG A 181 2.97 -13.43 20.83
CA ARG A 181 2.79 -14.76 21.42
C ARG A 181 2.81 -14.71 22.96
N ARG A 182 3.82 -14.07 23.56
CA ARG A 182 3.95 -13.98 25.03
C ARG A 182 2.79 -13.24 25.68
N VAL A 183 2.34 -12.13 25.08
CA VAL A 183 1.17 -11.37 25.58
C VAL A 183 -0.08 -12.23 25.54
N ARG A 184 -0.32 -12.95 24.44
CA ARG A 184 -1.46 -13.85 24.28
C ARG A 184 -1.44 -14.99 25.29
N GLU A 185 -0.30 -15.66 25.45
CA GLU A 185 -0.14 -16.75 26.42
C GLU A 185 -0.33 -16.27 27.85
N THR A 186 0.17 -15.08 28.18
CA THR A 186 0.00 -14.47 29.50
C THR A 186 -1.45 -14.11 29.78
N LEU A 187 -2.15 -13.48 28.82
CA LEU A 187 -3.58 -13.22 28.92
C LEU A 187 -4.42 -14.49 29.06
N ASN A 188 -4.07 -15.56 28.34
CA ASN A 188 -4.74 -16.85 28.45
C ASN A 188 -4.54 -17.50 29.83
N ARG A 189 -3.38 -17.29 30.47
CA ARG A 189 -3.12 -17.77 31.84
C ARG A 189 -3.88 -16.96 32.89
N ILE A 190 -3.95 -15.64 32.72
CA ILE A 190 -4.62 -14.74 33.66
C ILE A 190 -6.15 -14.91 33.59
N ASP A 191 -6.71 -15.02 32.40
CA ASP A 191 -8.16 -15.10 32.18
C ASP A 191 -8.51 -16.07 31.04
N PRO A 192 -8.44 -17.39 31.31
CA PRO A 192 -8.75 -18.42 30.32
C PRO A 192 -10.23 -18.38 29.90
N ALA A 193 -11.14 -17.97 30.80
CA ALA A 193 -12.56 -17.88 30.52
C ALA A 193 -12.87 -16.76 29.51
N ALA A 194 -12.35 -15.55 29.70
CA ALA A 194 -12.51 -14.47 28.74
C ALA A 194 -11.78 -14.74 27.41
N ALA A 195 -10.66 -15.47 27.44
CA ALA A 195 -10.02 -15.95 26.23
C ALA A 195 -10.92 -16.91 25.45
N ALA A 196 -11.55 -17.87 26.12
CA ALA A 196 -12.48 -18.83 25.52
C ALA A 196 -13.75 -18.14 24.98
N GLN A 197 -14.34 -17.20 25.74
CA GLN A 197 -15.49 -16.42 25.27
C GLN A 197 -15.20 -15.63 24.00
N ARG A 198 -14.03 -14.99 23.91
CA ARG A 198 -13.63 -14.26 22.69
C ARG A 198 -13.40 -15.18 21.49
N TRP A 199 -12.98 -16.41 21.73
CA TRP A 199 -12.87 -17.43 20.68
C TRP A 199 -14.24 -17.95 20.23
N SER A 200 -15.17 -18.14 21.16
CA SER A 200 -16.51 -18.65 20.85
C SER A 200 -17.41 -17.61 20.20
N GLN A 201 -17.18 -16.31 20.45
CA GLN A 201 -17.82 -15.19 19.77
C GLN A 201 -17.30 -15.01 18.33
N THR A 202 -17.43 -16.04 17.50
CA THR A 202 -17.32 -15.86 16.06
C THR A 202 -18.57 -15.14 15.60
N VAL A 203 -18.41 -13.96 14.97
CA VAL A 203 -19.52 -13.24 14.34
C VAL A 203 -20.23 -14.22 13.40
N ALA A 204 -21.48 -14.56 13.72
CA ALA A 204 -22.31 -15.42 12.89
C ALA A 204 -22.50 -14.73 11.53
N ARG A 205 -21.73 -15.18 10.53
CA ARG A 205 -21.85 -14.66 9.17
C ARG A 205 -23.13 -15.21 8.58
N ARG A 206 -24.16 -14.37 8.52
CA ARG A 206 -25.40 -14.67 7.81
C ARG A 206 -25.13 -14.73 6.31
N MET A 207 -25.83 -15.61 5.59
CA MET A 207 -25.85 -15.55 4.14
C MET A 207 -26.53 -14.24 3.74
N TYR A 208 -25.76 -13.38 3.09
CA TYR A 208 -26.24 -12.08 2.66
C TYR A 208 -26.85 -12.23 1.27
N HIS A 209 -28.14 -11.93 1.12
CA HIS A 209 -28.90 -12.02 -0.13
C HIS A 209 -29.72 -10.75 -0.33
N VAL A 210 -29.64 -10.18 -1.54
CA VAL A 210 -30.44 -9.02 -1.98
C VAL A 210 -31.08 -9.42 -3.30
N PRO A 211 -32.41 -9.24 -3.48
CA PRO A 211 -33.15 -9.92 -4.54
C PRO A 211 -32.79 -9.43 -5.94
N PHE A 212 -32.54 -8.14 -6.16
CA PHE A 212 -32.28 -7.57 -7.49
C PHE A 212 -31.23 -6.46 -7.47
N PRO A 213 -30.52 -6.20 -8.60
CA PRO A 213 -29.75 -4.97 -8.78
C PRO A 213 -30.60 -3.73 -8.48
N ASN A 214 -29.99 -2.73 -7.85
CA ASN A 214 -30.62 -1.46 -7.51
C ASN A 214 -31.76 -1.53 -6.48
N SER A 215 -32.00 -2.69 -5.85
CA SER A 215 -33.04 -2.85 -4.83
C SER A 215 -32.62 -2.40 -3.42
N LEU A 216 -31.31 -2.35 -3.15
CA LEU A 216 -30.76 -1.90 -1.88
C LEU A 216 -29.35 -1.35 -2.10
N TRP A 217 -29.05 -0.14 -1.62
CA TRP A 217 -27.70 0.42 -1.63
C TRP A 217 -27.14 0.51 -0.22
N HIS A 218 -25.87 0.13 -0.06
CA HIS A 218 -25.10 0.37 1.15
C HIS A 218 -24.33 1.66 0.99
N ILE A 219 -24.48 2.57 1.95
CA ILE A 219 -23.76 3.84 1.95
C ILE A 219 -22.88 3.88 3.19
N ASP A 220 -21.59 4.15 2.98
CA ASP A 220 -20.62 4.25 4.07
C ASP A 220 -19.63 5.41 3.87
N GLY A 221 -19.14 5.93 4.99
CA GLY A 221 -18.17 7.02 5.06
C GLY A 221 -16.82 6.55 5.58
N HIS A 222 -15.81 6.55 4.72
CA HIS A 222 -14.44 6.19 5.08
C HIS A 222 -13.66 7.39 5.64
N MET A 223 -13.25 7.28 6.91
CA MET A 223 -12.67 8.38 7.69
C MET A 223 -11.14 8.27 7.89
N ARG A 224 -10.42 7.44 7.13
CA ARG A 224 -8.95 7.32 7.32
C ARG A 224 -8.20 8.63 7.06
N LEU A 225 -8.80 9.55 6.28
CA LEU A 225 -8.21 10.84 5.96
C LEU A 225 -8.77 12.00 6.80
N ILE A 226 -9.52 11.70 7.87
CA ILE A 226 -10.20 12.74 8.67
C ILE A 226 -9.22 13.71 9.34
N ARG A 227 -7.98 13.28 9.62
CA ARG A 227 -6.91 14.15 10.13
C ARG A 227 -6.58 15.32 9.19
N TRP A 228 -6.74 15.11 7.88
CA TRP A 228 -6.55 16.14 6.85
C TRP A 228 -7.86 16.79 6.44
N GLY A 229 -8.94 16.56 7.20
CA GLY A 229 -10.26 17.11 6.94
C GLY A 229 -11.05 16.40 5.84
N PHE A 230 -10.58 15.26 5.32
CA PHE A 230 -11.25 14.56 4.21
C PHE A 230 -12.02 13.32 4.66
N VAL A 231 -13.21 13.14 4.10
CA VAL A 231 -14.07 11.96 4.28
C VAL A 231 -14.51 11.46 2.91
N THR A 232 -14.30 10.18 2.64
CA THR A 232 -14.74 9.55 1.38
C THR A 232 -16.07 8.86 1.61
N HIS A 233 -17.10 9.26 0.87
CA HIS A 233 -18.43 8.66 0.89
C HIS A 233 -18.61 7.78 -0.34
N ALA A 234 -19.11 6.56 -0.15
CA ALA A 234 -19.39 5.66 -1.25
C ALA A 234 -20.72 4.95 -1.08
N GLY A 235 -21.43 4.78 -2.18
CA GLY A 235 -22.59 3.90 -2.32
C GLY A 235 -22.20 2.63 -3.07
N ILE A 236 -22.67 1.48 -2.61
CA ILE A 236 -22.49 0.17 -3.26
C ILE A 236 -23.84 -0.52 -3.39
N ASP A 237 -24.15 -1.00 -4.60
CA ASP A 237 -25.33 -1.81 -4.82
C ASP A 237 -25.23 -3.15 -4.08
N GLY A 238 -26.28 -3.48 -3.33
CA GLY A 238 -26.33 -4.62 -2.44
C GLY A 238 -26.31 -5.96 -3.18
N ASN A 239 -26.84 -6.04 -4.40
CA ASN A 239 -26.86 -7.27 -5.19
C ASN A 239 -25.59 -7.43 -6.02
N THR A 240 -25.32 -6.48 -6.92
CA THR A 240 -24.21 -6.53 -7.89
C THR A 240 -22.85 -6.20 -7.29
N ARG A 241 -22.81 -5.57 -6.11
CA ARG A 241 -21.60 -5.03 -5.48
C ARG A 241 -20.90 -3.95 -6.30
N LEU A 242 -21.57 -3.37 -7.29
CA LEU A 242 -21.07 -2.24 -8.06
C LEU A 242 -21.09 -0.96 -7.22
N ILE A 243 -20.06 -0.13 -7.40
CA ILE A 243 -19.99 1.19 -6.76
C ILE A 243 -20.94 2.12 -7.52
N THR A 244 -21.99 2.57 -6.86
CA THR A 244 -22.99 3.48 -7.45
C THR A 244 -22.52 4.92 -7.42
N TYR A 245 -21.75 5.29 -6.38
CA TYR A 245 -20.96 6.53 -6.37
C TYR A 245 -19.78 6.44 -5.41
N ILE A 246 -18.78 7.28 -5.66
CA ILE A 246 -17.69 7.54 -4.72
C ILE A 246 -17.30 9.02 -4.82
N ASN A 247 -17.34 9.72 -3.69
CA ASN A 247 -17.07 11.14 -3.60
C ASN A 247 -16.26 11.44 -2.34
N CYS A 248 -15.38 12.44 -2.40
CA CYS A 248 -14.65 12.94 -1.25
C CYS A 248 -15.19 14.32 -0.87
N SER A 249 -15.41 14.55 0.42
CA SER A 249 -15.83 15.84 0.96
C SER A 249 -14.97 16.24 2.16
N THR A 250 -15.02 17.52 2.49
CA THR A 250 -14.33 18.08 3.66
C THR A 250 -15.16 17.98 4.96
N ASN A 251 -16.27 17.25 4.92
CA ASN A 251 -17.22 17.14 6.03
C ASN A 251 -17.96 15.80 5.99
N ASN A 252 -18.55 15.42 7.13
CA ASN A 252 -19.35 14.19 7.29
C ASN A 252 -20.86 14.49 7.48
N LYS A 253 -21.38 15.55 6.85
CA LYS A 253 -22.78 15.95 7.02
C LYS A 253 -23.71 15.03 6.21
N ALA A 254 -24.84 14.65 6.81
CA ALA A 254 -25.86 13.84 6.16
C ALA A 254 -26.36 14.47 4.84
N LEU A 255 -26.48 15.80 4.79
CA LEU A 255 -26.89 16.53 3.57
C LEU A 255 -25.90 16.31 2.40
N THR A 256 -24.60 16.23 2.69
CA THR A 256 -23.58 15.97 1.68
C THR A 256 -23.74 14.55 1.11
N VAL A 257 -23.93 13.56 1.99
CA VAL A 257 -24.19 12.17 1.58
C VAL A 257 -25.47 12.05 0.76
N LEU A 258 -26.56 12.71 1.19
CA LEU A 258 -27.82 12.76 0.46
C LEU A 258 -27.63 13.34 -0.94
N SER A 259 -26.86 14.42 -1.07
CA SER A 259 -26.59 15.04 -2.37
C SER A 259 -25.86 14.10 -3.33
N TYR A 260 -24.93 13.28 -2.84
CA TYR A 260 -24.23 12.28 -3.65
C TYR A 260 -25.17 11.13 -4.06
N PHE A 261 -25.99 10.67 -3.13
CA PHE A 261 -27.02 9.66 -3.41
C PHE A 261 -27.99 10.12 -4.51
N VAL A 262 -28.57 11.32 -4.39
CA VAL A 262 -29.51 11.86 -5.39
C VAL A 262 -28.83 12.02 -6.76
N ARG A 263 -27.58 12.51 -6.79
CA ARG A 263 -26.83 12.63 -8.06
C ARG A 263 -26.59 11.27 -8.72
N ALA A 264 -26.31 10.24 -7.94
CA ALA A 264 -26.08 8.89 -8.44
C ALA A 264 -27.36 8.29 -9.04
N THR A 265 -28.50 8.41 -8.34
CA THR A 265 -29.80 7.90 -8.85
C THR A 265 -30.27 8.64 -10.11
N CYS A 266 -29.93 9.93 -10.25
CA CYS A 266 -30.19 10.67 -11.48
C CYS A 266 -29.29 10.24 -12.66
N ARG A 267 -28.03 9.84 -12.40
CA ARG A 267 -27.10 9.35 -13.43
C ARG A 267 -27.45 7.93 -13.91
N ASP A 268 -27.94 7.07 -13.03
CA ASP A 268 -28.31 5.70 -13.40
C ASP A 268 -29.47 5.64 -14.40
N LYS A 269 -30.27 6.71 -14.54
CA LYS A 269 -31.31 6.79 -15.58
C LYS A 269 -30.72 6.86 -17.00
N GLU A 270 -29.55 7.47 -17.19
CA GLU A 270 -28.85 7.48 -18.49
C GLU A 270 -28.09 6.17 -18.74
N ALA A 271 -27.50 5.58 -17.69
CA ALA A 271 -26.76 4.32 -17.81
C ALA A 271 -27.68 3.10 -18.04
N THR A 272 -28.88 3.09 -17.46
CA THR A 272 -29.87 2.01 -17.67
C THR A 272 -30.36 1.98 -19.12
N LEU A 273 -30.45 3.12 -19.80
CA LEU A 273 -30.77 3.18 -21.23
C LEU A 273 -29.66 2.57 -22.11
N GLN A 274 -28.38 2.65 -21.70
CA GLN A 274 -27.28 2.01 -22.43
C GLN A 274 -27.22 0.50 -22.17
N VAL A 275 -27.47 0.03 -20.95
CA VAL A 275 -27.45 -1.42 -20.65
C VAL A 275 -28.62 -2.15 -21.32
N VAL A 276 -29.82 -1.56 -21.36
CA VAL A 276 -30.98 -2.18 -22.04
C VAL A 276 -30.78 -2.26 -23.56
N GLN A 277 -30.05 -1.32 -24.17
CA GLN A 277 -29.73 -1.39 -25.61
C GLN A 277 -28.77 -2.52 -25.98
N TYR A 278 -27.91 -2.98 -25.06
CA TYR A 278 -26.98 -4.09 -25.32
C TYR A 278 -27.57 -5.49 -25.08
N THR A 279 -28.75 -5.60 -24.45
CA THR A 279 -29.40 -6.90 -24.17
C THR A 279 -30.48 -7.28 -25.19
N ILE A 280 -30.94 -6.36 -26.05
CA ILE A 280 -31.98 -6.64 -27.08
C ILE A 280 -31.36 -6.90 -28.48
N LYS A 281 -30.03 -7.02 -28.60
CA LYS A 281 -29.34 -7.42 -29.84
C LYS A 281 -28.37 -8.58 -29.63
N GLY A 282 -28.86 -9.65 -29.01
CA GLY A 282 -28.22 -10.96 -28.95
C GLY A 282 -29.22 -12.03 -29.29
#